data_AF-A0A351RW43-F1
#
_entry.id   AF-A0A351RW43-F1
#
_cell.length_a   1.000
_cell.length_b   1.000
_cell.length_c   1.000
_cell.angle_alpha   90.00
_cell.angle_beta   90.00
_cell.angle_gamma   90.00
#
_symmetry.space_group_name_H-M   'P 1'
#
loop_
_entity.id
_entity.type
_entity.pdbx_description
1 polymer ?
#
loop_
_entity_poly.entity_id
_entity_poly.type
_entity_poly.pdbx_seq_one_letter_code
_entity_poly.pdbx_strand_id
1 'polypeptide(L)'
;MPKPSYLIKLKEIAKNNLEKEPEVAFMVSWILWEAIRSRLLLLQCKKRGWSLKDAGEVIALKKISNNENFKKAFKSIVGINFLEAVSTHCKNNWHILTEIEEIRHRIFHGGVSISPKDLACITQFILNYIDGLKSNQEDKNDLGDPFKREKKTKISKNKDELLYLLVVNKKEQKELSETLKSIRERICKT
;
A
#
# COMPACT_ATOMS: atom_id res chain seq x y z
N MET A 1 20.44 -1.22 2.09
CA MET A 1 19.17 -0.95 2.79
C MET A 1 19.35 -1.22 4.26
N PRO A 2 19.27 -0.18 5.12
CA PRO A 2 19.24 -0.38 6.56
C PRO A 2 18.04 -1.28 6.94
N LYS A 3 18.09 -1.92 8.12
CA LYS A 3 16.95 -2.67 8.69
C LYS A 3 15.68 -1.79 8.55
N PRO A 4 14.47 -2.33 8.37
CA PRO A 4 13.26 -1.52 8.50
C PRO A 4 13.00 -1.23 10.00
N SER A 5 14.05 -0.89 10.75
CA SER A 5 13.97 -0.44 12.14
C SER A 5 13.04 0.76 12.25
N TYR A 6 12.87 1.54 11.18
CA TYR A 6 11.89 2.60 11.11
C TYR A 6 10.44 2.09 11.21
N LEU A 7 10.06 0.95 10.60
CA LEU A 7 8.70 0.40 10.72
C LEU A 7 8.42 -0.06 12.16
N ILE A 8 9.42 -0.68 12.79
CA ILE A 8 9.33 -1.09 14.19
C ILE A 8 9.22 0.15 15.09
N LYS A 9 10.05 1.17 14.86
CA LYS A 9 9.99 2.45 15.58
C LYS A 9 8.65 3.16 15.42
N LEU A 10 8.09 3.23 14.20
CA LEU A 10 6.76 3.80 13.98
C LEU A 10 5.70 3.05 14.78
N LYS A 11 5.77 1.71 14.81
CA LYS A 11 4.87 0.89 15.61
C LYS A 11 5.01 1.17 17.11
N GLU A 12 6.23 1.29 17.62
CA GLU A 12 6.52 1.62 19.03
C GLU A 12 6.02 3.03 19.38
N ILE A 13 6.27 4.03 18.53
CA ILE A 13 5.79 5.40 18.72
C ILE A 13 4.26 5.43 18.75
N ALA A 14 3.58 4.75 17.82
CA ALA A 14 2.13 4.68 17.83
C ALA A 14 1.59 4.06 19.13
N LYS A 15 2.19 2.97 19.60
CA LYS A 15 1.80 2.30 20.85
C LYS A 15 2.02 3.16 22.09
N ASN A 16 3.17 3.83 22.18
CA ASN A 16 3.53 4.65 23.35
C ASN A 16 2.67 5.89 23.52
N ASN A 17 2.00 6.34 22.44
CA ASN A 17 1.16 7.53 22.43
C ASN A 17 -0.34 7.22 22.46
N LEU A 18 -0.76 5.95 22.48
CA LEU A 18 -2.19 5.55 22.45
C LEU A 18 -3.06 6.27 23.49
N GLU A 19 -2.54 6.46 24.70
CA GLU A 19 -3.27 7.10 25.80
C GLU A 19 -2.86 8.56 26.02
N LYS A 20 -1.64 8.93 25.65
CA LYS A 20 -1.06 10.25 25.96
C LYS A 20 -1.40 11.28 24.90
N GLU A 21 -1.27 10.90 23.63
CA GLU A 21 -1.46 11.77 22.46
C GLU A 21 -2.13 10.97 21.33
N PRO A 22 -3.44 10.67 21.43
CA PRO A 22 -4.13 9.79 20.48
C PRO A 22 -4.11 10.27 19.02
N GLU A 23 -4.03 11.57 18.80
CA GLU A 23 -3.85 12.19 17.48
C GLU A 23 -2.50 11.81 16.87
N VAL A 24 -1.42 11.88 17.66
CA VAL A 24 -0.07 11.46 17.26
C VAL A 24 -0.06 9.95 17.00
N ALA A 25 -0.68 9.18 17.89
CA ALA A 25 -0.77 7.73 17.75
C ALA A 25 -1.48 7.33 16.44
N PHE A 26 -2.61 7.98 16.14
CA PHE A 26 -3.37 7.77 14.91
C PHE A 26 -2.54 8.10 13.67
N MET A 27 -1.95 9.30 13.63
CA MET A 27 -1.13 9.77 12.53
C MET A 27 0.05 8.83 12.24
N VAL A 28 0.78 8.43 13.28
CA VAL A 28 1.93 7.54 13.16
C VAL A 28 1.50 6.13 12.73
N SER A 29 0.38 5.62 13.23
CA SER A 29 -0.15 4.32 12.79
C SER A 29 -0.59 4.33 11.32
N TRP A 30 -1.14 5.44 10.83
CA TRP A 30 -1.48 5.59 9.43
C TRP A 30 -0.22 5.67 8.54
N ILE A 31 0.79 6.44 8.96
CA ILE A 31 2.09 6.48 8.27
C ILE A 31 2.72 5.08 8.22
N LEU A 32 2.63 4.32 9.31
CA LEU A 32 3.07 2.94 9.34
C LEU A 32 2.31 2.07 8.33
N TRP A 33 0.99 2.23 8.23
CA TRP A 33 0.18 1.51 7.25
C TRP A 33 0.60 1.82 5.79
N GLU A 34 0.77 3.09 5.44
CA GLU A 34 1.25 3.52 4.10
C GLU A 34 2.63 2.91 3.78
N ALA A 35 3.53 2.92 4.78
CA ALA A 35 4.87 2.38 4.63
C ALA A 35 4.86 0.86 4.45
N ILE A 36 4.00 0.14 5.18
CA ILE A 36 3.81 -1.31 5.03
C ILE A 36 3.23 -1.66 3.67
N ARG A 37 2.22 -0.95 3.17
CA ARG A 37 1.69 -1.17 1.81
C ARG A 37 2.77 -1.04 0.74
N SER A 38 3.56 0.04 0.81
CA SER A 38 4.67 0.26 -0.11
C SER A 38 5.73 -0.85 -0.01
N ARG A 39 6.04 -1.28 1.21
CA ARG A 39 6.96 -2.40 1.49
C ARG A 39 6.45 -3.71 0.89
N LEU A 40 5.17 -4.03 1.06
CA LEU A 40 4.56 -5.25 0.52
C LEU A 40 4.70 -5.31 -1.00
N LEU A 41 4.43 -4.21 -1.71
CA LEU A 41 4.64 -4.14 -3.15
C LEU A 41 6.11 -4.32 -3.54
N LEU A 42 7.03 -3.68 -2.82
CA LEU A 42 8.47 -3.87 -3.07
C LEU A 42 8.90 -5.32 -2.88
N LEU A 43 8.39 -6.00 -1.85
CA LEU A 43 8.66 -7.43 -1.61
C LEU A 43 8.13 -8.27 -2.77
N GLN A 44 6.91 -8.01 -3.23
CA GLN A 44 6.33 -8.75 -4.35
C GLN A 44 7.04 -8.50 -5.68
N CYS A 45 7.43 -7.26 -5.99
CA CYS A 45 8.30 -6.95 -7.13
C CYS A 45 9.63 -7.72 -7.04
N LYS A 46 10.24 -7.74 -5.86
CA LYS A 46 11.51 -8.46 -5.65
C LYS A 46 11.37 -9.97 -5.81
N LYS A 47 10.27 -10.57 -5.33
CA LYS A 47 9.95 -12.00 -5.56
C LYS A 47 9.82 -12.33 -7.05
N ARG A 48 9.42 -11.35 -7.86
CA ARG A 48 9.34 -11.43 -9.32
C ARG A 48 10.64 -11.07 -10.05
N GLY A 49 11.75 -10.94 -9.33
CA GLY A 49 13.07 -10.70 -9.90
C GLY A 49 13.39 -9.25 -10.23
N TRP A 50 12.56 -8.29 -9.81
CA TRP A 50 12.81 -6.89 -10.11
C TRP A 50 13.95 -6.34 -9.25
N SER A 51 14.72 -5.41 -9.81
CA SER A 51 15.65 -4.64 -8.99
C SER A 51 14.87 -3.72 -8.06
N LEU A 52 15.46 -3.40 -6.90
CA LEU A 52 14.82 -2.49 -5.94
C LEU A 52 14.60 -1.09 -6.53
N LYS A 53 15.46 -0.68 -7.48
CA LYS A 53 15.34 0.60 -8.17
C LYS A 53 14.11 0.59 -9.09
N ASP A 54 14.00 -0.42 -9.95
CA ASP A 54 12.88 -0.55 -10.89
C ASP A 54 11.54 -0.72 -10.16
N ALA A 55 11.54 -1.50 -9.07
CA ALA A 55 10.36 -1.65 -8.21
C ALA A 55 9.93 -0.31 -7.58
N GLY A 56 10.89 0.49 -7.10
CA GLY A 56 10.62 1.82 -6.56
C GLY A 56 10.03 2.77 -7.62
N GLU A 57 10.59 2.76 -8.84
CA GLU A 57 10.12 3.59 -9.95
C GLU A 57 8.68 3.22 -10.35
N VAL A 58 8.36 1.94 -10.50
CA VAL A 58 7.01 1.50 -10.86
C VAL A 58 6.00 1.80 -9.76
N ILE A 59 6.34 1.59 -8.49
CA ILE A 59 5.46 1.92 -7.37
C ILE A 59 5.17 3.43 -7.34
N ALA A 60 6.19 4.27 -7.57
CA ALA A 60 6.02 5.71 -7.66
C ALA A 60 5.10 6.11 -8.83
N LEU A 61 5.24 5.45 -9.99
CA LEU A 61 4.41 5.70 -11.17
C LEU A 61 2.93 5.32 -10.97
N LYS A 62 2.64 4.31 -10.14
CA LYS A 62 1.26 3.85 -9.87
C LYS A 62 0.45 4.83 -9.00
N LYS A 63 1.06 5.90 -8.46
CA LYS A 63 0.39 6.95 -7.66
C LYS A 63 -0.58 6.38 -6.62
N ILE A 64 -0.05 5.56 -5.73
CA ILE A 64 -0.83 4.88 -4.67
C ILE A 64 -1.25 5.93 -3.63
N SER A 65 -2.36 6.60 -3.90
CA SER A 65 -2.92 7.66 -3.06
C SER A 65 -3.94 7.16 -2.04
N ASN A 66 -4.44 5.94 -2.23
CA ASN A 66 -5.47 5.35 -1.39
C ASN A 66 -5.44 3.80 -1.40
N ASN A 67 -6.23 3.19 -0.51
CA ASN A 67 -6.36 1.74 -0.35
C ASN A 67 -6.83 1.02 -1.63
N GLU A 68 -7.71 1.64 -2.42
CA GLU A 68 -8.21 1.02 -3.67
C GLU A 68 -7.16 1.05 -4.79
N ASN A 69 -6.44 2.16 -4.94
CA ASN A 69 -5.30 2.27 -5.86
C ASN A 69 -4.18 1.31 -5.45
N PHE A 70 -3.98 1.06 -4.16
CA PHE A 70 -3.09 0.03 -3.67
C PHE A 70 -3.53 -1.37 -4.15
N LYS A 71 -4.80 -1.75 -3.98
CA LYS A 71 -5.32 -3.04 -4.47
C LYS A 71 -5.11 -3.22 -5.97
N LYS A 72 -5.40 -2.18 -6.76
CA LYS A 72 -5.19 -2.18 -8.22
C LYS A 72 -3.71 -2.34 -8.58
N ALA A 73 -2.82 -1.61 -7.90
CA ALA A 73 -1.38 -1.73 -8.09
C ALA A 73 -0.88 -3.13 -7.71
N PHE A 74 -1.34 -3.68 -6.58
CA PHE A 74 -1.02 -5.03 -6.15
C PHE A 74 -1.46 -6.06 -7.19
N LYS A 75 -2.71 -5.99 -7.66
CA LYS A 75 -3.19 -6.89 -8.71
C LYS A 75 -2.40 -6.78 -10.01
N SER A 76 -2.03 -5.56 -10.43
CA SER A 76 -1.21 -5.35 -11.63
C SER A 76 0.20 -5.93 -11.47
N ILE A 77 0.79 -5.85 -10.28
CA ILE A 77 2.15 -6.33 -10.00
C ILE A 77 2.16 -7.84 -9.74
N VAL A 78 1.16 -8.37 -9.03
CA VAL A 78 1.12 -9.74 -8.48
C VAL A 78 0.17 -10.66 -9.26
N GLY A 79 -0.71 -10.13 -10.10
CA GLY A 79 -1.68 -10.92 -10.89
C GLY A 79 -2.84 -11.51 -10.09
N ILE A 80 -2.86 -11.36 -8.76
CA ILE A 80 -3.94 -11.81 -7.87
C ILE A 80 -4.50 -10.63 -7.06
N ASN A 81 -5.73 -10.76 -6.56
CA ASN A 81 -6.30 -9.69 -5.73
C ASN A 81 -5.59 -9.68 -4.36
N PHE A 82 -5.29 -8.49 -3.81
CA PHE A 82 -4.64 -8.38 -2.49
C PHE A 82 -5.40 -9.13 -1.38
N LEU A 83 -6.73 -9.10 -1.41
CA LEU A 83 -7.57 -9.76 -0.42
C LEU A 83 -7.55 -11.30 -0.52
N GLU A 84 -7.03 -11.86 -1.61
CA GLU A 84 -6.77 -13.30 -1.77
C GLU A 84 -5.37 -13.67 -1.28
N ALA A 85 -4.49 -12.69 -1.07
CA ALA A 85 -3.11 -12.88 -0.64
C ALA A 85 -2.92 -12.67 0.88
N VAL A 86 -3.93 -12.16 1.59
CA VAL A 86 -3.87 -11.88 3.03
C VAL A 86 -4.65 -12.93 3.83
N SER A 87 -4.38 -12.99 5.13
CA SER A 87 -5.13 -13.82 6.08
C SER A 87 -6.62 -13.48 6.09
N THR A 88 -7.47 -14.44 6.47
CA THR A 88 -8.92 -14.23 6.65
C THR A 88 -9.22 -13.06 7.59
N HIS A 89 -8.41 -12.88 8.65
CA HIS A 89 -8.51 -11.72 9.54
C HIS A 89 -8.37 -10.40 8.78
N CYS A 90 -7.29 -10.23 8.01
CA CYS A 90 -7.06 -9.02 7.23
C CYS A 90 -8.08 -8.84 6.10
N LYS A 91 -8.56 -9.93 5.50
CA LYS A 91 -9.60 -9.89 4.48
C LYS A 91 -10.91 -9.34 5.05
N ASN A 92 -11.37 -9.89 6.18
CA ASN A 92 -12.62 -9.49 6.82
C ASN A 92 -12.57 -8.05 7.32
N ASN A 93 -11.40 -7.59 7.77
CA ASN A 93 -11.22 -6.26 8.35
C ASN A 93 -10.83 -5.16 7.33
N TRP A 94 -10.73 -5.48 6.03
CA TRP A 94 -10.33 -4.51 5.01
C TRP A 94 -11.30 -3.32 4.85
N HIS A 95 -12.60 -3.59 4.97
CA HIS A 95 -13.63 -2.55 4.83
C HIS A 95 -13.45 -1.44 5.89
N ILE A 96 -13.21 -1.82 7.13
CA ILE A 96 -12.93 -0.89 8.25
C ILE A 96 -11.70 -0.03 7.93
N LEU A 97 -10.65 -0.62 7.35
CA LEU A 97 -9.44 0.14 6.97
C LEU A 97 -9.72 1.17 5.86
N THR A 98 -10.73 0.92 5.03
CA THR A 98 -11.20 1.86 4.00
C THR A 98 -12.02 2.99 4.63
N GLU A 99 -12.91 2.69 5.59
CA GLU A 99 -13.63 3.72 6.36
C GLU A 99 -12.68 4.64 7.15
N ILE A 100 -11.61 4.06 7.73
CA ILE A 100 -10.58 4.83 8.43
C ILE A 100 -9.85 5.79 7.48
N GLU A 101 -9.66 5.44 6.21
CA GLU A 101 -9.07 6.34 5.21
C GLU A 101 -9.94 7.59 4.97
N GLU A 102 -11.26 7.42 4.95
CA GLU A 102 -12.22 8.51 4.82
C GLU A 102 -12.26 9.38 6.08
N ILE A 103 -12.22 8.75 7.26
CA ILE A 103 -12.05 9.44 8.54
C ILE A 103 -10.78 10.31 8.52
N ARG A 104 -9.65 9.72 8.14
CA ARG A 104 -8.37 10.42 8.02
C ARG A 104 -8.51 11.65 7.10
N HIS A 105 -9.10 11.46 5.93
CA HIS A 105 -9.32 12.56 4.98
C HIS A 105 -10.16 13.69 5.62
N ARG A 106 -11.25 13.34 6.32
CA ARG A 106 -12.09 14.33 7.02
C ARG A 106 -11.33 15.07 8.13
N ILE A 107 -10.51 14.38 8.92
CA ILE A 107 -9.68 15.01 9.96
C ILE A 107 -8.71 16.03 9.34
N PHE A 108 -7.98 15.64 8.29
CA PHE A 108 -7.00 16.54 7.65
C PHE A 108 -7.62 17.76 6.97
N HIS A 109 -8.82 17.62 6.44
CA HIS A 109 -9.53 18.73 5.80
C HIS A 109 -10.43 19.52 6.77
N GLY A 110 -10.33 19.26 8.09
CA GLY A 110 -11.09 19.97 9.12
C GLY A 110 -12.60 19.69 9.10
N GLY A 111 -13.04 18.63 8.44
CA GLY A 111 -14.45 18.30 8.25
C GLY A 111 -15.10 17.61 9.44
N VAL A 112 -14.33 17.02 10.36
CA VAL A 112 -14.83 16.28 11.54
C VAL A 112 -13.82 16.36 12.69
N SER A 113 -14.31 16.61 13.91
CA SER A 113 -13.57 16.36 15.14
C SER A 113 -13.90 14.97 15.66
N ILE A 114 -12.88 14.15 15.96
CA ILE A 114 -13.03 12.81 16.52
C ILE A 114 -12.55 12.81 17.96
N SER A 115 -13.23 12.08 18.84
CA SER A 115 -12.84 12.02 20.23
C SER A 115 -11.48 11.32 20.40
N PRO A 116 -10.65 11.71 21.38
CA PRO A 116 -9.37 11.04 21.62
C PRO A 116 -9.51 9.53 21.88
N LYS A 117 -10.62 9.11 22.50
CA LYS A 117 -10.94 7.69 22.73
C LYS A 117 -11.14 6.93 21.42
N ASP A 118 -11.90 7.51 20.49
CA ASP A 118 -12.14 6.88 19.18
C ASP A 118 -10.86 6.82 18.35
N LEU A 119 -10.01 7.86 18.42
CA LEU A 119 -8.69 7.84 17.78
C LEU A 119 -7.80 6.73 18.34
N ALA A 120 -7.79 6.52 19.65
CA ALA A 120 -7.06 5.41 20.27
C ALA A 120 -7.60 4.05 19.80
N CYS A 121 -8.92 3.87 19.71
CA CYS A 121 -9.55 2.65 19.18
C CYS A 121 -9.19 2.40 17.71
N ILE A 122 -9.26 3.41 16.86
CA ILE A 122 -8.88 3.34 15.44
C ILE A 122 -7.38 2.99 15.30
N THR A 123 -6.53 3.64 16.10
CA THR A 123 -5.09 3.36 16.13
C THR A 123 -4.83 1.91 16.49
N GLN A 124 -5.45 1.40 17.55
CA GLN A 124 -5.31 0.01 17.98
C GLN A 124 -5.79 -0.96 16.88
N PHE A 125 -6.87 -0.63 16.19
CA PHE A 125 -7.35 -1.40 15.05
C PHE A 125 -6.29 -1.46 13.93
N ILE A 126 -5.72 -0.32 13.51
CA ILE A 126 -4.67 -0.28 12.48
C ILE A 126 -3.47 -1.15 12.89
N LEU A 127 -3.04 -1.04 14.14
CA LEU A 127 -1.92 -1.84 14.67
C LEU A 127 -2.22 -3.34 14.64
N ASN A 128 -3.43 -3.75 15.02
CA ASN A 128 -3.87 -5.15 15.00
C ASN A 128 -3.97 -5.67 13.55
N TYR A 129 -4.52 -4.86 12.65
CA TYR A 129 -4.60 -5.17 11.22
C TYR A 129 -3.20 -5.43 10.65
N ILE A 130 -2.24 -4.56 10.97
CA ILE A 130 -0.84 -4.69 10.57
C ILE A 130 -0.21 -5.96 11.13
N ASP A 131 -0.49 -6.31 12.38
CA ASP A 131 0.02 -7.55 12.98
C ASP A 131 -0.57 -8.80 12.32
N GLY A 132 -1.81 -8.73 11.83
CA GLY A 132 -2.48 -9.79 11.07
C GLY A 132 -1.94 -10.00 9.65
N LEU A 133 -1.13 -9.07 9.13
CA LEU A 133 -0.48 -9.20 7.81
C LEU A 133 0.77 -10.09 7.82
N LYS A 134 1.17 -10.61 8.98
CA LYS A 134 2.25 -11.59 9.06
C LYS A 134 1.87 -12.84 8.26
N SER A 135 2.79 -13.31 7.42
CA SER A 135 2.60 -14.48 6.56
C SER A 135 2.18 -15.69 7.40
N ASN A 136 1.00 -16.25 7.11
CA ASN A 136 0.76 -17.65 7.43
C ASN A 136 1.77 -18.46 6.61
N GLN A 137 2.61 -19.26 7.27
CA GLN A 137 3.63 -20.09 6.61
C GLN A 137 3.03 -21.20 5.74
N GLU A 138 1.70 -21.36 5.73
CA GLU A 138 1.01 -22.45 5.05
C GLU A 138 0.37 -22.05 3.70
N ASP A 139 0.28 -20.76 3.36
CA ASP A 139 -0.36 -20.30 2.12
C ASP A 139 0.62 -20.06 0.96
N LYS A 140 0.24 -20.54 -0.22
CA LYS A 140 0.99 -20.47 -1.50
C LYS A 140 1.32 -19.04 -1.98
N ASN A 141 0.83 -18.01 -1.30
CA ASN A 141 0.98 -16.60 -1.65
C ASN A 141 1.67 -15.82 -0.53
N ASP A 142 2.87 -16.25 -0.12
CA ASP A 142 3.64 -15.57 0.92
C ASP A 142 3.85 -14.08 0.54
N LEU A 143 3.23 -13.18 1.30
CA LEU A 143 3.42 -11.73 1.14
C LEU A 143 4.84 -11.28 1.53
N GLY A 144 5.57 -12.14 2.24
CA GLY A 144 6.81 -11.82 2.93
C GLY A 144 6.53 -11.02 4.21
N ASP A 145 7.39 -11.18 5.22
CA ASP A 145 7.30 -10.39 6.45
C ASP A 145 7.77 -8.94 6.18
N PRO A 146 6.89 -7.92 6.29
CA PRO A 146 7.24 -6.53 6.00
C PRO A 146 8.30 -5.97 6.97
N PHE A 147 8.42 -6.55 8.18
CA PHE A 147 9.39 -6.17 9.20
C PHE A 147 10.75 -6.87 9.04
N LYS A 148 10.82 -7.95 8.26
CA LYS A 148 12.09 -8.65 8.01
C LYS A 148 12.83 -8.06 6.82
N ARG A 149 14.16 -8.12 6.91
CA ARG A 149 15.05 -7.83 5.80
C ARG A 149 15.21 -9.09 4.97
N GLU A 150 14.83 -9.03 3.70
CA GLU A 150 15.08 -10.16 2.81
C GLU A 150 16.58 -10.31 2.53
N LYS A 151 17.05 -11.56 2.49
CA LYS A 151 18.40 -11.89 2.01
C LYS A 151 18.52 -11.48 0.53
N LYS A 152 19.74 -11.13 0.11
CA LYS A 152 20.05 -10.85 -1.31
C LYS A 152 19.93 -12.17 -2.07
N THR A 153 18.80 -12.41 -2.71
CA THR A 153 18.67 -13.45 -3.73
C THR A 153 19.35 -12.95 -5.00
N LYS A 154 20.42 -13.62 -5.44
CA LYS A 154 20.98 -13.45 -6.79
C LYS A 154 19.97 -14.10 -7.74
N ILE A 155 19.28 -13.30 -8.55
CA ILE A 155 18.41 -13.82 -9.62
C ILE A 155 18.74 -13.13 -10.93
N SER A 156 18.78 -13.97 -11.97
CA SER A 156 18.99 -13.70 -13.38
C SER A 156 18.04 -12.62 -13.91
N LYS A 157 18.59 -11.68 -14.68
CA LYS A 157 17.83 -10.59 -15.32
C LYS A 157 17.02 -11.17 -16.48
N ASN A 158 15.69 -11.23 -16.36
CA ASN A 158 14.85 -11.29 -17.56
C ASN A 158 14.35 -9.88 -17.87
N LYS A 159 15.13 -9.14 -18.68
CA LYS A 159 14.87 -7.74 -19.05
C LYS A 159 13.56 -7.57 -19.85
N ASP A 160 13.10 -8.61 -20.51
CA ASP A 160 12.00 -8.54 -21.47
C ASP A 160 10.62 -8.44 -20.78
N GLU A 161 10.49 -8.98 -19.56
CA GLU A 161 9.26 -8.92 -18.78
C GLU A 161 9.03 -7.53 -18.14
N LEU A 162 10.13 -6.86 -17.75
CA LEU A 162 10.12 -5.46 -17.30
C LEU A 162 9.79 -4.51 -18.45
N LEU A 163 10.32 -4.77 -19.64
CA LEU A 163 10.00 -3.98 -20.83
C LEU A 163 8.52 -4.14 -21.20
N TYR A 164 7.98 -5.36 -21.13
CA TYR A 164 6.56 -5.63 -21.39
C TYR A 164 5.63 -4.85 -20.44
N LEU A 165 5.89 -4.84 -19.13
CA LEU A 165 5.07 -4.10 -18.17
C LEU A 165 5.22 -2.57 -18.27
N LEU A 166 6.39 -2.08 -18.68
CA LEU A 166 6.60 -0.66 -19.00
C LEU A 166 5.92 -0.25 -20.31
N VAL A 167 5.82 -1.16 -21.29
CA VAL A 167 5.16 -0.94 -22.59
C VAL A 167 3.64 -1.03 -22.47
N VAL A 168 3.09 -1.96 -21.68
CA VAL A 168 1.65 -2.08 -21.41
C VAL A 168 1.11 -0.81 -20.74
N ASN A 169 1.87 -0.23 -19.81
CA ASN A 169 1.49 1.03 -19.14
C ASN A 169 1.57 2.26 -20.06
N LYS A 170 2.31 2.21 -21.19
CA LYS A 170 2.30 3.24 -22.24
C LYS A 170 1.11 3.09 -23.20
N LYS A 171 0.63 1.86 -23.43
CA LYS A 171 -0.54 1.59 -24.28
C LYS A 171 -1.82 2.11 -23.62
N GLU A 172 -1.98 1.85 -22.32
CA GLU A 172 -3.11 2.37 -21.52
C GLU A 172 -3.08 3.90 -21.38
N GLN A 173 -1.89 4.53 -21.27
CA GLN A 173 -1.77 6.00 -21.26
C GLN A 173 -2.05 6.65 -22.63
N LYS A 174 -1.80 5.94 -23.74
CA LYS A 174 -2.08 6.43 -25.09
C LYS A 174 -3.57 6.37 -25.41
N GLU A 175 -4.26 5.28 -25.03
CA GLU A 175 -5.71 5.16 -25.13
C GLU A 175 -6.44 6.18 -24.25
N LEU A 176 -5.95 6.44 -23.03
CA LEU A 176 -6.51 7.49 -22.16
C LEU A 176 -6.31 8.89 -22.75
N SER A 177 -5.15 9.15 -23.37
CA SER A 177 -4.84 10.41 -24.07
C SER A 177 -5.74 10.65 -25.29
N GLU A 178 -5.96 9.62 -26.11
CA GLU A 178 -6.82 9.69 -27.31
C GLU A 178 -8.30 9.82 -26.93
N THR A 179 -8.73 9.13 -25.85
CA THR A 179 -10.07 9.28 -25.27
C THR A 179 -10.30 10.69 -24.72
N LEU A 180 -9.32 11.26 -24.01
CA LEU A 180 -9.38 12.64 -23.50
C LEU A 180 -9.34 13.70 -24.61
N LYS A 181 -8.68 13.42 -25.73
CA LYS A 181 -8.68 14.28 -26.92
C LYS A 181 -10.05 14.29 -27.60
N SER A 182 -10.65 13.11 -27.78
CA SER A 182 -12.01 12.93 -28.31
C SER A 182 -13.08 13.60 -27.43
N ILE A 183 -12.92 13.54 -26.11
CA ILE A 183 -13.81 14.25 -25.16
C ILE A 183 -13.65 15.77 -25.27
N ARG A 184 -12.42 16.30 -25.37
CA ARG A 184 -12.16 17.74 -25.54
C ARG A 184 -12.72 18.30 -26.84
N GLU A 185 -12.58 17.56 -27.95
CA GLU A 185 -13.08 17.99 -29.26
C GLU A 185 -14.61 18.03 -29.34
N ARG A 186 -15.30 17.23 -28.52
CA ARG A 186 -16.76 17.28 -28.37
C ARG A 186 -17.23 18.44 -27.51
N ILE A 187 -16.49 18.78 -26.45
CA ILE A 187 -16.82 19.88 -25.54
C ILE A 187 -16.62 21.25 -26.21
N CYS A 188 -15.64 21.40 -27.11
CA CYS A 188 -15.36 22.68 -27.77
C CYS A 188 -16.14 22.94 -29.08
N LYS A 189 -17.12 22.08 -29.42
CA LYS A 189 -18.02 22.26 -30.60
C LYS A 189 -19.48 22.53 -30.21
N THR A 190 -19.75 22.66 -28.92
CA THR A 190 -20.97 23.23 -28.32
C THR A 190 -20.61 24.54 -27.65
#